data_AF-A0A2K3P5L7-F1
#
_entry.id   AF-A0A2K3P5L7-F1
#
_cell.length_a   1.000
_cell.length_b   1.000
_cell.length_c   1.000
_cell.angle_alpha   90.00
_cell.angle_beta   90.00
_cell.angle_gamma   90.00
#
_symmetry.space_group_name_H-M   'P 1'
#
loop_
_entity.id
_entity.type
_entity.pdbx_description
1 polymer ?
#
loop_
_entity_poly.entity_id
_entity_poly.type
_entity_poly.pdbx_seq_one_letter_code
_entity_poly.pdbx_strand_id
1 'polypeptide(L)'
;MDIGKVGELKEFIEACKSNPSLLHTPSLSFFKSYLLSLGARIPPQPKTEPVVVNTTNNDNDDDIIESDLELDNSDVVEPDNDPPQKMGNPSAQVTDDNRDDAQVAKSKALLALSQGNQSIYLSFLLTFYYYSSIFIKLKKPNAAIRDADTALKINPDSAKGYKIRGLSRAMLGLWKEALTDLHVASKIDYDEEIGMALKKVEPNAHKIEEHRRKYERLRKQKEQKRAQPKKQPQDEAQDKDALSALKDGTSLYFLLPDGEVIDIHSVGDLETKLSAASKTSRLAILYFTATWCGPCHYISPLYTSLAGKYRRVVFIKVDIDKAVDIAARWNISSVPTFFFVKNGKEVDSVVGADKNTLERKIAQHAGPS
;
A
#
# COMPACT_ATOMS: atom_id res chain seq x y z
N MET A 1 -12.00 12.60 28.16
CA MET A 1 -11.01 12.48 27.08
C MET A 1 -9.97 11.49 27.55
N ASP A 2 -9.59 10.51 26.72
CA ASP A 2 -8.61 9.48 27.07
C ASP A 2 -7.24 10.09 27.39
N ILE A 3 -6.62 9.67 28.49
CA ILE A 3 -5.36 10.22 29.00
C ILE A 3 -4.22 9.99 28.00
N GLY A 4 -4.22 8.83 27.30
CA GLY A 4 -3.22 8.55 26.26
C GLY A 4 -3.31 9.53 25.09
N LYS A 5 -4.53 9.80 24.61
CA LYS A 5 -4.79 10.75 23.52
C LYS A 5 -4.43 12.19 23.87
N VAL A 6 -4.56 12.57 25.15
CA VAL A 6 -4.11 13.88 25.64
C VAL A 6 -2.58 13.97 25.66
N GLY A 7 -1.88 12.85 25.93
CA GLY A 7 -0.42 12.76 25.84
C GLY A 7 0.08 12.98 24.42
N GLU A 8 -0.45 12.23 23.46
CA GLU A 8 -0.11 12.35 22.04
C GLU A 8 -0.37 13.78 21.51
N LEU A 9 -1.50 14.39 21.91
CA LEU A 9 -1.80 15.77 21.53
C LEU A 9 -0.78 16.77 22.09
N LYS A 10 -0.28 16.58 23.32
CA LYS A 10 0.75 17.44 23.90
C LYS A 10 2.06 17.33 23.13
N GLU A 11 2.49 16.12 22.79
CA GLU A 11 3.71 15.89 22.00
C GLU A 11 3.62 16.54 20.62
N PHE A 12 2.46 16.40 19.96
CA PHE A 12 2.21 17.06 18.68
C PHE A 12 2.27 18.58 18.78
N ILE A 13 1.68 19.18 19.83
CA ILE A 13 1.74 20.63 20.05
C ILE A 13 3.18 21.10 20.25
N GLU A 14 4.00 20.37 21.00
CA GLU A 14 5.41 20.70 21.18
C GLU A 14 6.20 20.60 19.86
N ALA A 15 5.93 19.59 19.03
CA ALA A 15 6.52 19.49 17.69
C ALA A 15 6.17 20.70 16.79
N CYS A 16 4.91 21.16 16.82
CA CYS A 16 4.49 22.36 16.10
C CYS A 16 5.15 23.65 16.64
N LYS A 17 5.47 23.73 17.93
CA LYS A 17 6.20 24.86 18.51
C LYS A 17 7.67 24.86 18.08
N SER A 18 8.31 23.70 18.09
CA SER A 18 9.71 23.55 17.66
C SER A 18 9.89 23.73 16.15
N ASN A 19 8.90 23.32 15.35
CA ASN A 19 8.91 23.49 13.90
C ASN A 19 7.54 23.98 13.37
N PRO A 20 7.32 25.30 13.32
CA PRO A 20 6.06 25.88 12.83
C PRO A 20 5.74 25.58 11.36
N SER A 21 6.74 25.17 10.56
CA SER A 21 6.54 24.84 9.14
C SER A 21 5.65 23.61 8.95
N LEU A 22 5.55 22.73 9.97
CA LEU A 22 4.66 21.56 9.99
C LEU A 22 3.19 21.94 9.76
N LEU A 23 2.78 23.13 10.22
CA LEU A 23 1.42 23.64 10.02
C LEU A 23 1.08 23.92 8.55
N HIS A 24 2.07 23.87 7.66
CA HIS A 24 1.87 24.04 6.21
C HIS A 24 1.89 22.72 5.44
N THR A 25 2.10 21.59 6.12
CA THR A 25 2.02 20.26 5.49
C THR A 25 0.56 19.96 5.07
N PRO A 26 0.30 19.46 3.85
CA PRO A 26 -1.07 19.22 3.37
C PRO A 26 -1.94 18.34 4.27
N SER A 27 -1.34 17.33 4.91
CA SER A 27 -2.01 16.42 5.86
C SER A 27 -2.53 17.12 7.13
N LEU A 28 -1.99 18.30 7.46
CA LEU A 28 -2.38 19.12 8.62
C LEU A 28 -3.22 20.34 8.23
N SER A 29 -3.70 20.40 6.98
CA SER A 29 -4.55 21.48 6.48
C SER A 29 -5.80 21.72 7.34
N PHE A 30 -6.45 20.66 7.83
CA PHE A 30 -7.61 20.77 8.72
C PHE A 30 -7.26 21.49 10.04
N PHE A 31 -6.09 21.19 10.62
CA PHE A 31 -5.63 21.77 11.87
C PHE A 31 -5.20 23.23 11.69
N LYS A 32 -4.54 23.53 10.57
CA LYS A 32 -4.24 24.90 10.16
C LYS A 32 -5.51 25.75 10.03
N SER A 33 -6.53 25.24 9.34
CA SER A 33 -7.82 25.91 9.18
C SER A 33 -8.53 26.12 10.52
N TYR A 34 -8.47 25.13 11.42
CA TYR A 34 -8.97 25.26 12.79
C TYR A 34 -8.27 26.38 13.56
N LEU A 35 -6.94 26.44 13.55
CA LEU A 35 -6.18 27.50 14.22
C LEU A 35 -6.50 28.89 13.67
N LEU A 36 -6.62 29.03 12.35
CA LEU A 36 -7.03 30.28 11.70
C LEU A 36 -8.46 30.69 12.10
N SER A 37 -9.37 29.72 12.25
CA SER A 37 -10.74 29.98 12.72
C SER A 37 -10.79 30.53 14.16
N LEU A 38 -9.79 30.20 14.98
CA LEU A 38 -9.60 30.75 16.33
C LEU A 38 -8.85 32.10 16.34
N GLY A 39 -8.52 32.66 15.18
CA GLY A 39 -7.78 33.92 15.05
C GLY A 39 -6.28 33.79 15.29
N ALA A 40 -5.72 32.58 15.27
CA ALA A 40 -4.28 32.38 15.42
C ALA A 40 -3.50 32.92 14.21
N ARG A 41 -2.33 33.53 14.44
CA ARG A 41 -1.43 33.97 13.37
C ARG A 41 -0.36 32.91 13.12
N ILE A 42 -0.36 32.35 11.91
CA ILE A 42 0.60 31.33 11.48
C ILE A 42 1.73 32.00 10.69
N PRO A 43 3.02 31.74 11.00
CA PRO A 43 4.14 32.30 10.25
C PRO A 43 4.06 31.94 8.75
N PRO A 44 4.44 32.83 7.82
CA PRO A 44 4.49 32.51 6.40
C PRO A 44 5.64 31.54 6.09
N GLN A 45 5.45 30.64 5.11
CA GLN A 45 6.55 29.79 4.64
C GLN A 45 7.68 30.64 4.04
N PRO A 46 8.95 30.36 4.37
CA PRO A 46 10.08 31.02 3.72
C PRO A 46 10.07 30.67 2.23
N LYS A 47 10.05 31.70 1.37
CA LYS A 47 10.11 31.54 -0.10
C LYS A 47 11.46 30.93 -0.47
N THR A 48 11.46 29.81 -1.18
CA THR A 48 12.67 29.23 -1.78
C THR A 48 12.47 29.03 -3.27
N GLU A 49 13.32 29.72 -4.05
CA GLU A 49 13.65 29.43 -5.44
C GLU A 49 14.28 28.01 -5.58
N PRO A 50 14.29 27.42 -6.79
CA PRO A 50 14.73 26.05 -6.97
C PRO A 50 16.25 25.94 -6.76
N VAL A 51 16.67 25.31 -5.67
CA VAL A 51 18.08 25.02 -5.38
C VAL A 51 18.29 23.53 -5.18
N VAL A 52 19.18 23.02 -6.03
CA VAL A 52 19.93 21.77 -5.97
C VAL A 52 20.38 21.47 -4.53
N VAL A 53 19.90 20.36 -3.95
CA VAL A 53 20.37 19.92 -2.63
C VAL A 53 21.63 19.08 -2.81
N ASN A 54 22.77 19.75 -2.63
CA ASN A 54 23.98 19.11 -2.12
C ASN A 54 23.76 18.79 -0.64
N THR A 55 23.98 17.52 -0.30
CA THR A 55 24.01 16.97 1.05
C THR A 55 25.10 17.61 1.91
N THR A 56 24.71 18.16 3.06
CA THR A 56 25.57 18.25 4.24
C THR A 56 24.83 17.67 5.44
N ASN A 57 25.49 16.69 6.06
CA ASN A 57 25.06 15.87 7.17
C ASN A 57 24.64 16.69 8.41
N ASN A 58 23.55 16.26 9.04
CA ASN A 58 23.43 16.28 10.49
C ASN A 58 22.76 14.97 10.93
N ASP A 59 23.51 14.19 11.70
CA ASP A 59 23.14 12.92 12.28
C ASP A 59 22.06 13.13 13.35
N ASN A 60 20.82 12.65 13.09
CA ASN A 60 19.83 12.10 14.05
C ASN A 60 18.36 12.05 13.55
N ASP A 61 18.05 12.16 12.25
CA ASP A 61 16.67 11.97 11.77
C ASP A 61 16.47 10.58 11.15
N ASP A 62 16.18 9.63 12.03
CA ASP A 62 15.92 8.23 11.69
C ASP A 62 14.48 8.01 11.22
N ASP A 63 13.69 9.05 10.94
CA ASP A 63 12.26 8.96 10.67
C ASP A 63 11.92 8.56 9.24
N ILE A 64 10.98 7.62 9.10
CA ILE A 64 10.57 7.08 7.81
C ILE A 64 9.74 8.17 7.12
N ILE A 65 10.33 8.88 6.16
CA ILE A 65 9.65 9.90 5.36
C ILE A 65 8.77 9.19 4.32
N GLU A 66 7.46 9.41 4.40
CA GLU A 66 6.50 8.89 3.42
C GLU A 66 6.56 9.71 2.13
N SER A 67 6.69 9.03 0.99
CA SER A 67 6.71 9.67 -0.33
C SER A 67 5.30 10.05 -0.75
N ASP A 68 5.15 11.19 -1.42
CA ASP A 68 3.86 11.61 -1.97
C ASP A 68 3.34 10.60 -3.02
N LEU A 69 2.03 10.39 -3.02
CA LEU A 69 1.34 9.47 -3.94
C LEU A 69 0.69 10.24 -5.08
N GLU A 70 1.03 9.87 -6.31
CA GLU A 70 0.36 10.39 -7.51
C GLU A 70 -0.94 9.62 -7.78
N LEU A 71 -2.05 10.20 -7.32
CA LEU A 71 -3.41 9.71 -7.54
C LEU A 71 -4.13 10.55 -8.59
N ASP A 72 -4.96 9.91 -9.40
CA ASP A 72 -5.86 10.64 -10.30
C ASP A 72 -7.06 11.17 -9.51
N ASN A 73 -7.03 12.46 -9.17
CA ASN A 73 -8.07 13.12 -8.40
C ASN A 73 -9.00 13.98 -9.27
N SER A 74 -9.05 13.75 -10.58
CA SER A 74 -9.86 14.55 -11.52
C SER A 74 -11.35 14.60 -11.17
N ASP A 75 -11.90 13.53 -10.62
CA ASP A 75 -13.31 13.39 -10.22
C ASP A 75 -13.57 13.71 -8.73
N VAL A 76 -12.55 14.13 -7.97
CA VAL A 76 -12.67 14.43 -6.53
C VAL A 76 -13.29 15.82 -6.33
N VAL A 77 -14.24 15.90 -5.40
CA VAL A 77 -15.00 17.10 -5.04
C VAL A 77 -14.78 17.39 -3.56
N GLU A 78 -14.82 18.68 -3.21
CA GLU A 78 -14.79 19.10 -1.81
C GLU A 78 -15.98 18.52 -1.01
N PRO A 79 -15.76 18.11 0.26
CA PRO A 79 -16.83 17.62 1.10
C PRO A 79 -17.90 18.69 1.37
N ASP A 80 -19.19 18.35 1.24
CA ASP A 80 -20.27 19.25 1.66
C ASP A 80 -20.37 19.31 3.20
N ASN A 81 -20.57 20.51 3.72
CA ASN A 81 -20.73 20.78 5.16
C ASN A 81 -22.20 21.02 5.56
N ASP A 82 -23.13 20.50 4.77
CA ASP A 82 -24.57 20.69 5.01
C ASP A 82 -24.99 19.97 6.31
N PRO A 83 -25.87 20.58 7.12
CA PRO A 83 -26.37 19.94 8.34
C PRO A 83 -27.05 18.58 8.04
N PRO A 84 -27.14 17.68 9.04
CA PRO A 84 -28.00 16.49 9.03
C PRO A 84 -29.37 16.80 8.43
N GLN A 85 -29.69 16.17 7.30
CA GLN A 85 -31.00 16.31 6.68
C GLN A 85 -32.04 15.62 7.56
N LYS A 86 -33.26 16.15 7.57
CA LYS A 86 -34.34 15.61 8.40
C LYS A 86 -34.86 14.32 7.78
N MET A 87 -34.40 13.18 8.29
CA MET A 87 -34.79 11.86 7.84
C MET A 87 -36.21 11.50 8.31
N GLY A 88 -37.02 10.88 7.45
CA GLY A 88 -38.35 10.36 7.80
C GLY A 88 -38.30 9.19 8.78
N ASN A 89 -39.47 8.73 9.24
CA ASN A 89 -39.57 7.64 10.24
C ASN A 89 -38.97 6.31 9.70
N PRO A 90 -37.90 5.76 10.32
CA PRO A 90 -37.24 4.52 9.87
C PRO A 90 -38.08 3.25 10.01
N SER A 91 -39.15 3.27 10.82
CA SER A 91 -40.01 2.09 11.08
C SER A 91 -41.23 2.02 10.17
N ALA A 92 -41.37 2.93 9.21
CA ALA A 92 -42.50 2.93 8.28
C ALA A 92 -42.40 1.75 7.30
N GLN A 93 -43.41 0.88 7.26
CA GLN A 93 -43.44 -0.29 6.37
C GLN A 93 -43.65 0.09 4.91
N VAL A 94 -43.05 -0.71 4.03
CA VAL A 94 -43.10 -0.50 2.59
C VAL A 94 -44.34 -1.12 1.95
N THR A 95 -45.42 -0.35 1.79
CA THR A 95 -46.65 -0.73 1.07
C THR A 95 -46.61 -0.28 -0.40
N ASP A 96 -47.50 -0.83 -1.24
CA ASP A 96 -47.57 -0.47 -2.66
C ASP A 96 -48.03 0.98 -2.88
N ASP A 97 -48.98 1.48 -2.08
CA ASP A 97 -49.37 2.90 -2.08
C ASP A 97 -48.17 3.81 -1.79
N ASN A 98 -47.30 3.40 -0.86
CA ASN A 98 -46.11 4.16 -0.51
C ASN A 98 -45.02 4.12 -1.62
N ARG A 99 -45.06 3.15 -2.55
CA ARG A 99 -44.17 3.12 -3.72
C ARG A 99 -44.61 4.14 -4.78
N ASP A 100 -45.90 4.22 -5.06
CA ASP A 100 -46.45 5.20 -5.99
C ASP A 100 -46.25 6.62 -5.46
N ASP A 101 -46.47 6.84 -4.16
CA ASP A 101 -46.18 8.12 -3.50
C ASP A 101 -44.70 8.49 -3.58
N ALA A 102 -43.78 7.53 -3.41
CA ALA A 102 -42.34 7.77 -3.56
C ALA A 102 -41.95 8.12 -5.01
N GLN A 103 -42.63 7.54 -6.00
CA GLN A 103 -42.41 7.82 -7.41
C GLN A 103 -42.97 9.20 -7.82
N VAL A 104 -44.12 9.58 -7.26
CA VAL A 104 -44.68 10.94 -7.39
C VAL A 104 -43.78 11.97 -6.70
N ALA A 105 -43.27 11.67 -5.50
CA ALA A 105 -42.32 12.52 -4.79
C ALA A 105 -41.02 12.70 -5.59
N LYS A 106 -40.52 11.65 -6.24
CA LYS A 106 -39.36 11.71 -7.16
C LYS A 106 -39.62 12.65 -8.34
N SER A 107 -40.77 12.53 -9.00
CA SER A 107 -41.13 13.43 -10.11
C SER A 107 -41.24 14.88 -9.65
N LYS A 108 -41.87 15.13 -8.49
CA LYS A 108 -41.92 16.46 -7.89
C LYS A 108 -40.52 16.99 -7.53
N ALA A 109 -39.60 16.13 -7.08
CA ALA A 109 -38.22 16.50 -6.79
C ALA A 109 -37.43 16.91 -8.01
N LEU A 110 -37.53 16.14 -9.09
CA LEU A 110 -36.88 16.46 -10.34
C LEU A 110 -37.40 17.78 -10.93
N LEU A 111 -38.70 18.04 -10.80
CA LEU A 111 -39.32 19.31 -11.20
C LEU A 111 -38.85 20.48 -10.30
N ALA A 112 -38.81 20.32 -8.99
CA ALA A 112 -38.33 21.36 -8.07
C ALA A 112 -36.83 21.69 -8.29
N LEU A 113 -36.02 20.69 -8.64
CA LEU A 113 -34.62 20.87 -9.07
C LEU A 113 -34.49 21.71 -10.34
N SER A 114 -35.38 21.51 -11.32
CA SER A 114 -35.41 22.33 -12.54
C SER A 114 -35.79 23.79 -12.27
N GLN A 115 -36.43 24.07 -11.13
CA GLN A 115 -36.91 25.38 -10.71
C GLN A 115 -36.08 26.02 -9.58
N GLY A 116 -34.99 25.38 -9.14
CA GLY A 116 -34.09 25.93 -8.12
C GLY A 116 -34.65 25.95 -6.68
N ASN A 117 -35.71 25.21 -6.37
CA ASN A 117 -36.35 25.24 -5.06
C ASN A 117 -35.99 24.00 -4.22
N GLN A 118 -35.34 24.21 -3.08
CA GLN A 118 -34.53 23.20 -2.38
C GLN A 118 -35.23 22.51 -1.20
N SER A 119 -36.56 22.52 -1.14
CA SER A 119 -37.28 22.07 0.06
C SER A 119 -38.45 21.14 -0.22
N ILE A 120 -38.70 20.32 0.80
CA ILE A 120 -39.84 19.44 1.09
C ILE A 120 -39.55 18.00 0.75
N TYR A 121 -39.21 17.17 1.75
CA TYR A 121 -39.39 15.72 1.62
C TYR A 121 -39.69 14.96 2.92
N LEU A 122 -40.66 14.04 2.82
CA LEU A 122 -41.02 13.07 3.84
C LEU A 122 -41.40 11.73 3.18
N SER A 123 -40.95 10.66 3.84
CA SER A 123 -41.33 9.23 3.74
C SER A 123 -40.75 8.39 2.59
N PHE A 124 -40.23 7.23 2.99
CA PHE A 124 -39.94 5.98 2.27
C PHE A 124 -38.48 5.59 1.92
N LEU A 125 -38.19 4.29 2.06
CA LEU A 125 -36.90 3.63 1.74
C LEU A 125 -36.42 3.94 0.31
N LEU A 126 -37.37 3.99 -0.63
CA LEU A 126 -37.12 4.31 -2.03
C LEU A 126 -36.62 5.76 -2.19
N THR A 127 -37.05 6.63 -1.29
CA THR A 127 -36.76 8.05 -1.25
C THR A 127 -35.29 8.33 -0.86
N PHE A 128 -34.71 7.56 0.06
CA PHE A 128 -33.28 7.69 0.42
C PHE A 128 -32.36 7.41 -0.77
N TYR A 129 -32.66 6.37 -1.55
CA TYR A 129 -31.87 6.08 -2.75
C TYR A 129 -32.02 7.18 -3.82
N TYR A 130 -33.21 7.76 -3.95
CA TYR A 130 -33.44 8.84 -4.91
C TYR A 130 -32.79 10.16 -4.48
N TYR A 131 -32.83 10.52 -3.20
CA TYR A 131 -32.08 11.67 -2.69
C TYR A 131 -30.59 11.51 -2.87
N SER A 132 -30.06 10.33 -2.55
CA SER A 132 -28.63 10.11 -2.71
C SER A 132 -28.19 10.29 -4.17
N SER A 133 -28.97 9.80 -5.14
CA SER A 133 -28.71 10.04 -6.57
C SER A 133 -28.83 11.52 -6.95
N ILE A 134 -29.74 12.26 -6.32
CA ILE A 134 -29.87 13.72 -6.49
C ILE A 134 -28.64 14.44 -5.91
N PHE A 135 -28.19 14.06 -4.71
CA PHE A 135 -27.03 14.65 -4.05
C PHE A 135 -25.74 14.39 -4.80
N ILE A 136 -25.57 13.20 -5.39
CA ILE A 136 -24.46 12.93 -6.32
C ILE A 136 -24.47 13.91 -7.50
N LYS A 137 -25.64 14.15 -8.11
CA LYS A 137 -25.77 15.15 -9.21
C LYS A 137 -25.51 16.58 -8.74
N LEU A 138 -25.86 16.90 -7.50
CA LEU A 138 -25.60 18.20 -6.88
C LEU A 138 -24.17 18.33 -6.31
N LYS A 139 -23.31 17.32 -6.52
CA LYS A 139 -21.94 17.29 -5.99
C LYS A 139 -21.88 17.42 -4.45
N LYS A 140 -22.83 16.79 -3.75
CA LYS A 140 -22.95 16.74 -2.27
C LYS A 140 -22.71 15.31 -1.74
N PRO A 141 -21.46 14.83 -1.72
CA PRO A 141 -21.15 13.44 -1.39
C PRO A 141 -21.42 13.04 0.09
N ASN A 142 -21.21 13.91 1.08
CA ASN A 142 -21.49 13.61 2.49
C ASN A 142 -23.00 13.48 2.75
N ALA A 143 -23.82 14.32 2.12
CA ALA A 143 -25.27 14.15 2.10
C ALA A 143 -25.68 12.79 1.53
N ALA A 144 -25.14 12.41 0.37
CA ALA A 144 -25.43 11.12 -0.27
C ALA A 144 -24.97 9.92 0.59
N ILE A 145 -23.82 10.01 1.25
CA ILE A 145 -23.32 8.96 2.15
C ILE A 145 -24.27 8.75 3.34
N ARG A 146 -24.76 9.84 3.96
CA ARG A 146 -25.69 9.75 5.10
C ARG A 146 -26.99 9.03 4.73
N ASP A 147 -27.52 9.33 3.55
CA ASP A 147 -28.73 8.67 3.04
C ASP A 147 -28.47 7.21 2.71
N ALA A 148 -27.35 6.90 2.06
CA ALA A 148 -26.96 5.54 1.76
C ALA A 148 -26.73 4.70 3.03
N ASP A 149 -26.08 5.26 4.06
CA ASP A 149 -25.89 4.60 5.36
C ASP A 149 -27.23 4.33 6.06
N THR A 150 -28.17 5.27 5.98
CA THR A 150 -29.51 5.08 6.54
C THR A 150 -30.26 4.00 5.77
N ALA A 151 -30.16 4.00 4.44
CA ALA A 151 -30.79 2.99 3.60
C ALA A 151 -30.22 1.58 3.86
N LEU A 152 -28.90 1.46 4.05
CA LEU A 152 -28.23 0.20 4.38
C LEU A 152 -28.51 -0.29 5.80
N LYS A 153 -28.77 0.61 6.76
CA LYS A 153 -29.25 0.20 8.10
C LYS A 153 -30.62 -0.47 8.05
N ILE A 154 -31.48 -0.03 7.12
CA ILE A 154 -32.82 -0.60 6.96
C ILE A 154 -32.78 -1.85 6.08
N ASN A 155 -32.02 -1.82 4.98
CA ASN A 155 -31.80 -2.96 4.10
C ASN A 155 -30.30 -3.19 3.86
N PRO A 156 -29.66 -4.04 4.68
CA PRO A 156 -28.24 -4.35 4.55
C PRO A 156 -27.86 -5.01 3.22
N ASP A 157 -28.78 -5.76 2.59
CA ASP A 157 -28.51 -6.50 1.34
C ASP A 157 -28.82 -5.66 0.08
N SER A 158 -28.77 -4.34 0.19
CA SER A 158 -29.06 -3.44 -0.92
C SER A 158 -27.83 -3.14 -1.77
N ALA A 159 -27.73 -3.76 -2.95
CA ALA A 159 -26.71 -3.42 -3.96
C ALA A 159 -26.68 -1.92 -4.28
N LYS A 160 -27.87 -1.31 -4.42
CA LYS A 160 -28.02 0.12 -4.71
C LYS A 160 -27.47 1.02 -3.61
N GLY A 161 -27.63 0.62 -2.35
CA GLY A 161 -27.09 1.36 -1.20
C GLY A 161 -25.57 1.37 -1.19
N TYR A 162 -24.95 0.21 -1.38
CA TYR A 162 -23.50 0.10 -1.50
C TYR A 162 -22.97 0.86 -2.72
N LYS A 163 -23.62 0.76 -3.88
CA LYS A 163 -23.24 1.49 -5.09
C LYS A 163 -23.18 2.99 -4.84
N ILE A 164 -24.26 3.58 -4.31
CA ILE A 164 -24.36 5.00 -4.04
C ILE A 164 -23.31 5.47 -3.04
N ARG A 165 -23.12 4.71 -1.95
CA ARG A 165 -22.12 5.02 -0.93
C ARG A 165 -20.70 4.95 -1.50
N GLY A 166 -20.42 3.93 -2.31
CA GLY A 166 -19.15 3.75 -2.99
C GLY A 166 -18.83 4.88 -3.97
N LEU A 167 -19.79 5.28 -4.80
CA LEU A 167 -19.66 6.42 -5.71
C LEU A 167 -19.40 7.73 -4.95
N SER A 168 -20.13 7.96 -3.86
CA SER A 168 -19.99 9.19 -3.07
C SER A 168 -18.66 9.24 -2.30
N ARG A 169 -18.15 8.09 -1.85
CA ARG A 169 -16.81 7.96 -1.27
C ARG A 169 -15.71 8.20 -2.32
N ALA A 170 -15.90 7.73 -3.55
CA ALA A 170 -14.97 8.01 -4.65
C ALA A 170 -14.91 9.52 -4.95
N MET A 171 -16.05 10.22 -4.92
CA MET A 171 -16.10 11.69 -5.05
C MET A 171 -15.32 12.41 -3.94
N LEU A 172 -15.13 11.80 -2.77
CA LEU A 172 -14.33 12.37 -1.67
C LEU A 172 -12.85 11.95 -1.72
N GLY A 173 -12.43 11.16 -2.71
CA GLY A 173 -11.09 10.57 -2.75
C GLY A 173 -10.88 9.45 -1.72
N LEU A 174 -11.94 8.91 -1.12
CA LEU A 174 -11.91 7.78 -0.20
C LEU A 174 -11.88 6.47 -1.01
N TRP A 175 -10.80 6.30 -1.77
CA TRP A 175 -10.70 5.27 -2.82
C TRP A 175 -10.83 3.83 -2.29
N LYS A 176 -10.32 3.54 -1.09
CA LYS A 176 -10.36 2.19 -0.51
C LYS A 176 -11.77 1.81 -0.04
N GLU A 177 -12.41 2.73 0.65
CA GLU A 177 -13.78 2.58 1.15
C GLU A 177 -14.76 2.52 -0.02
N ALA A 178 -14.52 3.33 -1.06
CA ALA A 178 -15.27 3.29 -2.31
C ALA A 178 -15.15 1.93 -3.00
N LEU A 179 -13.92 1.41 -3.16
CA LEU A 179 -13.67 0.11 -3.78
C LEU A 179 -14.40 -1.01 -3.05
N THR A 180 -14.33 -0.99 -1.72
CA THR A 180 -14.96 -2.01 -0.87
C THR A 180 -16.48 -2.03 -1.08
N ASP A 181 -17.12 -0.87 -1.03
CA ASP A 181 -18.57 -0.76 -1.26
C ASP A 181 -18.96 -1.18 -2.68
N LEU A 182 -18.21 -0.76 -3.70
CA LEU A 182 -18.51 -1.11 -5.10
C LEU A 182 -18.35 -2.60 -5.38
N HIS A 183 -17.38 -3.28 -4.75
CA HIS A 183 -17.26 -4.73 -4.82
C HIS A 183 -18.44 -5.45 -4.15
N VAL A 184 -18.89 -4.97 -2.98
CA VAL A 184 -20.07 -5.54 -2.33
C VAL A 184 -21.31 -5.33 -3.20
N ALA A 185 -21.50 -4.13 -3.75
CA ALA A 185 -22.60 -3.84 -4.66
C ALA A 185 -22.60 -4.78 -5.88
N SER A 186 -21.46 -4.89 -6.56
CA SER A 186 -21.24 -5.76 -7.72
C SER A 186 -21.54 -7.24 -7.43
N LYS A 187 -21.19 -7.69 -6.23
CA LYS A 187 -21.43 -9.07 -5.79
C LYS A 187 -22.91 -9.35 -5.53
N ILE A 188 -23.67 -8.37 -5.03
CA ILE A 188 -25.11 -8.50 -4.78
C ILE A 188 -25.87 -8.41 -6.10
N ASP A 189 -25.63 -7.37 -6.88
CA ASP A 189 -26.28 -7.13 -8.17
C ASP A 189 -25.33 -6.34 -9.08
N TYR A 190 -24.86 -7.00 -10.15
CA TYR A 190 -23.94 -6.39 -11.10
C TYR A 190 -24.69 -5.44 -12.05
N ASP A 191 -24.13 -4.26 -12.23
CA ASP A 191 -24.62 -3.23 -13.15
C ASP A 191 -23.43 -2.59 -13.89
N GLU A 192 -23.64 -2.20 -15.16
CA GLU A 192 -22.61 -1.57 -16.00
C GLU A 192 -22.02 -0.32 -15.35
N GLU A 193 -22.85 0.47 -14.63
CA GLU A 193 -22.40 1.66 -13.92
C GLU A 193 -21.44 1.30 -12.77
N ILE A 194 -21.65 0.17 -12.08
CA ILE A 194 -20.74 -0.33 -11.04
C ILE A 194 -19.41 -0.75 -11.68
N GLY A 195 -19.46 -1.46 -12.82
CA GLY A 195 -18.27 -1.86 -13.57
C GLY A 195 -17.42 -0.67 -14.03
N MET A 196 -18.05 0.41 -14.52
CA MET A 196 -17.36 1.64 -14.89
C MET A 196 -16.75 2.35 -13.68
N ALA A 197 -17.46 2.39 -12.55
CA ALA A 197 -16.96 2.99 -11.32
C ALA A 197 -15.73 2.22 -10.77
N LEU A 198 -15.76 0.89 -10.78
CA LEU A 198 -14.63 0.06 -10.36
C LEU A 198 -13.37 0.34 -11.17
N LYS A 199 -13.47 0.44 -12.50
CA LYS A 199 -12.33 0.78 -13.38
C LYS A 199 -11.66 2.11 -13.03
N LYS A 200 -12.41 3.07 -12.48
CA LYS A 200 -11.87 4.36 -12.04
C LYS A 200 -11.24 4.30 -10.64
N VAL A 201 -11.86 3.55 -9.73
CA VAL A 201 -11.48 3.52 -8.31
C VAL A 201 -10.32 2.56 -8.04
N GLU A 202 -10.26 1.42 -8.72
CA GLU A 202 -9.27 0.36 -8.52
C GLU A 202 -7.81 0.85 -8.60
N PRO A 203 -7.39 1.63 -9.62
CA PRO A 203 -5.98 2.04 -9.74
C PRO A 203 -5.50 2.89 -8.56
N ASN A 204 -6.32 3.86 -8.12
CA ASN A 204 -5.98 4.71 -6.98
C ASN A 204 -5.98 3.89 -5.67
N ALA A 205 -6.98 3.04 -5.46
CA ALA A 205 -7.07 2.20 -4.28
C ALA A 205 -5.86 1.24 -4.16
N HIS A 206 -5.43 0.63 -5.26
CA HIS A 206 -4.25 -0.23 -5.32
C HIS A 206 -2.96 0.52 -4.99
N LYS A 207 -2.73 1.69 -5.60
CA LYS A 207 -1.55 2.54 -5.29
C LYS A 207 -1.45 2.88 -3.80
N ILE A 208 -2.58 3.27 -3.19
CA ILE A 208 -2.61 3.62 -1.75
C ILE A 208 -2.36 2.37 -0.89
N GLU A 209 -2.83 1.20 -1.32
CA GLU A 209 -2.60 -0.04 -0.58
C GLU A 209 -1.16 -0.54 -0.69
N GLU A 210 -0.55 -0.47 -1.87
CA GLU A 210 0.86 -0.80 -2.08
C GLU A 210 1.78 0.11 -1.29
N HIS A 211 1.53 1.42 -1.31
CA HIS A 211 2.28 2.40 -0.53
C HIS A 211 2.13 2.15 0.97
N ARG A 212 0.90 1.97 1.46
CA ARG A 212 0.66 1.63 2.87
C ARG A 212 1.42 0.36 3.28
N ARG A 213 1.38 -0.70 2.46
CA ARG A 213 2.13 -1.95 2.70
C ARG A 213 3.63 -1.72 2.73
N LYS A 214 4.18 -0.91 1.82
CA LYS A 214 5.60 -0.54 1.79
C LYS A 214 6.01 0.13 3.11
N TYR A 215 5.24 1.12 3.57
CA TYR A 215 5.57 1.87 4.78
C TYR A 215 5.32 1.09 6.08
N GLU A 216 4.28 0.25 6.12
CA GLU A 216 4.06 -0.66 7.24
C GLU A 216 5.23 -1.65 7.41
N ARG A 217 5.77 -2.17 6.29
CA ARG A 217 6.97 -3.02 6.31
C ARG A 217 8.19 -2.26 6.83
N LEU A 218 8.41 -1.03 6.39
CA LEU A 218 9.53 -0.20 6.85
C LEU A 218 9.44 0.09 8.35
N ARG A 219 8.24 0.41 8.86
CA ARG A 219 7.99 0.63 10.30
C ARG A 219 8.25 -0.63 11.10
N LYS A 220 7.73 -1.79 10.66
CA LYS A 220 7.99 -3.09 11.30
C LYS A 220 9.48 -3.45 11.31
N GLN A 221 10.20 -3.20 10.22
CA GLN A 221 11.65 -3.43 10.17
C GLN A 221 12.41 -2.51 11.14
N LYS A 222 12.04 -1.23 11.23
CA LYS A 222 12.65 -0.27 12.18
C LYS A 222 12.37 -0.66 13.63
N GLU A 223 11.14 -1.09 13.92
CA GLU A 223 10.75 -1.59 15.24
C GLU A 223 11.51 -2.86 15.61
N GLN A 224 11.63 -3.82 14.70
CA GLN A 224 12.44 -5.04 14.90
C GLN A 224 13.92 -4.71 15.13
N LYS A 225 14.50 -3.76 14.39
CA LYS A 225 15.88 -3.28 14.61
C LYS A 225 16.06 -2.61 15.98
N ARG A 226 15.06 -1.86 16.44
CA ARG A 226 15.07 -1.20 17.77
C ARG A 226 14.84 -2.18 18.92
N ALA A 227 14.05 -3.23 18.70
CA ALA A 227 13.73 -4.26 19.69
C ALA A 227 14.83 -5.32 19.83
N GLN A 228 15.70 -5.47 18.84
CA GLN A 228 16.92 -6.25 18.99
C GLN A 228 17.83 -5.56 20.02
N PRO A 229 18.34 -6.27 21.04
CA PRO A 229 19.27 -5.68 21.99
C PRO A 229 20.47 -5.15 21.22
N LYS A 230 20.84 -3.87 21.47
CA LYS A 230 22.13 -3.35 20.99
C LYS A 230 23.20 -4.28 21.56
N LYS A 231 23.90 -5.00 20.68
CA LYS A 231 25.05 -5.84 21.03
C LYS A 231 25.93 -5.06 21.99
N GLN A 232 26.27 -5.65 23.14
CA GLN A 232 27.17 -4.97 24.08
C GLN A 232 28.51 -4.73 23.35
N PRO A 233 29.30 -3.70 23.72
CA PRO A 233 30.63 -3.50 23.14
C PRO A 233 31.53 -4.75 23.25
N GLN A 234 31.22 -5.65 24.19
CA GLN A 234 31.84 -6.96 24.37
C GLN A 234 31.41 -7.99 23.31
N ASP A 235 30.16 -7.95 22.84
CA ASP A 235 29.68 -8.77 21.72
C ASP A 235 30.26 -8.27 20.39
N GLU A 236 30.49 -6.96 20.23
CA GLU A 236 31.22 -6.40 19.09
C GLU A 236 32.71 -6.73 19.12
N ALA A 237 33.30 -6.87 20.31
CA ALA A 237 34.68 -7.35 20.48
C ALA A 237 34.79 -8.86 20.18
N GLN A 238 33.82 -9.66 20.61
CA GLN A 238 33.72 -11.07 20.23
C GLN A 238 33.41 -11.25 18.74
N ASP A 239 32.61 -10.39 18.12
CA ASP A 239 32.41 -10.38 16.67
C ASP A 239 33.68 -9.95 15.94
N LYS A 240 34.48 -9.02 16.48
CA LYS A 240 35.80 -8.65 15.93
C LYS A 240 36.85 -9.75 16.08
N ASP A 241 36.83 -10.48 17.20
CA ASP A 241 37.67 -11.66 17.44
C ASP A 241 37.20 -12.84 16.56
N ALA A 242 35.91 -13.02 16.36
CA ALA A 242 35.35 -13.96 15.38
C ALA A 242 35.65 -13.53 13.93
N LEU A 243 35.70 -12.22 13.65
CA LEU A 243 36.12 -11.65 12.37
C LEU A 243 37.64 -11.79 12.14
N SER A 244 38.42 -11.88 13.23
CA SER A 244 39.84 -12.23 13.18
C SER A 244 40.04 -13.73 12.92
N ALA A 245 39.14 -14.58 13.41
CA ALA A 245 39.05 -16.00 13.08
C ALA A 245 38.54 -16.27 11.64
N LEU A 246 37.98 -15.25 10.97
CA LEU A 246 37.59 -15.29 9.56
C LEU A 246 38.78 -15.32 8.56
N LYS A 247 40.02 -15.25 9.07
CA LYS A 247 41.25 -15.33 8.25
C LYS A 247 41.71 -16.76 7.98
N ASP A 248 41.18 -17.74 8.70
CA ASP A 248 41.50 -19.15 8.50
C ASP A 248 40.42 -19.75 7.60
N GLY A 249 40.69 -19.83 6.28
CA GLY A 249 39.74 -20.10 5.18
C GLY A 249 38.89 -21.38 5.22
N THR A 250 38.83 -22.09 6.34
CA THR A 250 38.07 -23.32 6.59
C THR A 250 36.56 -23.08 6.72
N SER A 251 36.11 -21.88 7.12
CA SER A 251 34.69 -21.56 7.36
C SER A 251 33.91 -21.15 6.08
N LEU A 252 34.59 -20.57 5.09
CA LEU A 252 33.93 -20.06 3.88
C LEU A 252 33.35 -21.18 3.00
N TYR A 253 33.96 -22.37 2.99
CA TYR A 253 33.49 -23.52 2.22
C TYR A 253 32.17 -24.08 2.76
N PHE A 254 31.99 -24.07 4.09
CA PHE A 254 30.71 -24.40 4.72
C PHE A 254 29.64 -23.34 4.45
N LEU A 255 30.06 -22.07 4.33
CA LEU A 255 29.13 -20.98 4.08
C LEU A 255 28.70 -20.91 2.61
N LEU A 256 29.59 -21.16 1.66
CA LEU A 256 29.34 -21.11 0.21
C LEU A 256 29.90 -22.38 -0.45
N PRO A 257 29.17 -23.51 -0.39
CA PRO A 257 29.62 -24.75 -1.01
C PRO A 257 29.78 -24.60 -2.53
N ASP A 258 30.90 -25.11 -3.05
CA ASP A 258 31.24 -25.02 -4.46
C ASP A 258 30.64 -26.17 -5.26
N GLY A 259 29.79 -25.84 -6.23
CA GLY A 259 29.17 -26.85 -7.09
C GLY A 259 27.77 -27.29 -6.67
N GLU A 260 27.23 -26.68 -5.62
CA GLU A 260 25.95 -27.08 -5.02
C GLU A 260 24.92 -25.94 -5.06
N VAL A 261 23.65 -26.32 -4.97
CA VAL A 261 22.53 -25.39 -4.84
C VAL A 261 22.17 -25.27 -3.36
N ILE A 262 22.18 -24.05 -2.85
CA ILE A 262 21.88 -23.73 -1.46
C ILE A 262 20.39 -23.40 -1.34
N ASP A 263 19.62 -24.23 -0.65
CA ASP A 263 18.22 -23.92 -0.33
C ASP A 263 18.15 -22.92 0.83
N ILE A 264 17.39 -21.83 0.65
CA ILE A 264 17.24 -20.74 1.62
C ILE A 264 15.79 -20.61 2.08
N HIS A 265 15.61 -20.41 3.39
CA HIS A 265 14.30 -20.31 4.05
C HIS A 265 14.12 -19.07 4.92
N SER A 266 15.15 -18.25 5.10
CA SER A 266 15.06 -17.02 5.88
C SER A 266 15.85 -15.88 5.25
N VAL A 267 15.37 -14.65 5.46
CA VAL A 267 16.06 -13.44 5.02
C VAL A 267 17.48 -13.34 5.56
N GLY A 268 17.68 -13.64 6.85
CA GLY A 268 18.99 -13.49 7.49
C GLY A 268 20.05 -14.41 6.86
N ASP A 269 19.65 -15.64 6.53
CA ASP A 269 20.53 -16.57 5.81
C ASP A 269 20.83 -16.07 4.39
N LEU A 270 19.82 -15.59 3.65
CA LEU A 270 20.02 -15.00 2.33
C LEU A 270 21.03 -13.83 2.36
N GLU A 271 20.83 -12.89 3.28
CA GLU A 271 21.69 -11.71 3.43
C GLU A 271 23.13 -12.13 3.79
N THR A 272 23.29 -13.16 4.63
CA THR A 272 24.59 -13.72 5.00
C THR A 272 25.30 -14.31 3.78
N LYS A 273 24.62 -15.13 2.98
CA LYS A 273 25.19 -15.74 1.77
C LYS A 273 25.54 -14.69 0.71
N LEU A 274 24.65 -13.71 0.47
CA LEU A 274 24.91 -12.63 -0.48
C LEU A 274 26.07 -11.73 -0.04
N SER A 275 26.17 -11.43 1.26
CA SER A 275 27.31 -10.69 1.82
C SER A 275 28.63 -11.45 1.63
N ALA A 276 28.64 -12.75 1.91
CA ALA A 276 29.81 -13.60 1.70
C ALA A 276 30.20 -13.70 0.21
N ALA A 277 29.23 -13.84 -0.69
CA ALA A 277 29.46 -13.85 -2.13
C ALA A 277 30.06 -12.52 -2.61
N SER A 278 29.55 -11.39 -2.10
CA SER A 278 30.09 -10.06 -2.40
C SER A 278 31.52 -9.89 -1.90
N LYS A 279 31.84 -10.33 -0.68
CA LYS A 279 33.19 -10.24 -0.10
C LYS A 279 34.22 -11.07 -0.87
N THR A 280 33.76 -12.13 -1.53
CA THR A 280 34.60 -13.05 -2.30
C THR A 280 34.55 -12.78 -3.80
N SER A 281 33.88 -11.69 -4.22
CA SER A 281 33.70 -11.30 -5.62
C SER A 281 33.07 -12.39 -6.50
N ARG A 282 32.26 -13.27 -5.89
CA ARG A 282 31.54 -14.35 -6.58
C ARG A 282 30.21 -13.82 -7.10
N LEU A 283 29.82 -14.27 -8.29
CA LEU A 283 28.45 -14.11 -8.76
C LEU A 283 27.55 -15.00 -7.89
N ALA A 284 26.42 -14.46 -7.42
CA ALA A 284 25.34 -15.23 -6.82
C ALA A 284 24.13 -15.22 -7.75
N ILE A 285 23.45 -16.35 -7.87
CA ILE A 285 22.23 -16.47 -8.67
C ILE A 285 21.13 -16.95 -7.75
N LEU A 286 20.06 -16.18 -7.62
CA LEU A 286 18.87 -16.58 -6.88
C LEU A 286 17.88 -17.21 -7.85
N TYR A 287 17.37 -18.38 -7.53
CA TYR A 287 16.34 -19.11 -8.26
C TYR A 287 15.07 -19.18 -7.40
N PHE A 288 14.06 -18.41 -7.77
CA PHE A 288 12.73 -18.44 -7.17
C PHE A 288 11.86 -19.49 -7.85
N THR A 289 11.29 -20.40 -7.04
CA THR A 289 10.58 -21.59 -7.50
C THR A 289 9.36 -21.90 -6.63
N ALA A 290 8.54 -22.85 -7.06
CA ALA A 290 7.44 -23.41 -6.28
C ALA A 290 7.24 -24.90 -6.59
N THR A 291 6.73 -25.66 -5.63
CA THR A 291 6.52 -27.11 -5.77
C THR A 291 5.43 -27.46 -6.80
N TRP A 292 4.43 -26.60 -6.97
CA TRP A 292 3.32 -26.75 -7.91
C TRP A 292 3.64 -26.24 -9.33
N CYS A 293 4.84 -25.70 -9.56
CA CYS A 293 5.22 -25.08 -10.83
C CYS A 293 5.81 -26.11 -11.80
N GLY A 294 5.06 -26.47 -12.85
CA GLY A 294 5.51 -27.37 -13.92
C GLY A 294 6.82 -26.95 -14.61
N PRO A 295 6.94 -25.72 -15.13
CA PRO A 295 8.18 -25.23 -15.75
C PRO A 295 9.39 -25.24 -14.79
N CYS A 296 9.15 -25.11 -13.48
CA CYS A 296 10.18 -25.18 -12.45
C CYS A 296 10.77 -26.59 -12.35
N HIS A 297 9.94 -27.63 -12.42
CA HIS A 297 10.41 -29.03 -12.46
C HIS A 297 11.31 -29.31 -13.66
N TYR A 298 11.05 -28.67 -14.81
CA TYR A 298 11.89 -28.81 -16.00
C TYR A 298 13.26 -28.15 -15.85
N ILE A 299 13.32 -26.94 -15.28
CA ILE A 299 14.58 -26.17 -15.20
C ILE A 299 15.42 -26.50 -13.96
N SER A 300 14.84 -27.05 -12.89
CA SER A 300 15.55 -27.34 -11.64
C SER A 300 16.75 -28.30 -11.84
N PRO A 301 16.64 -29.43 -12.58
CA PRO A 301 17.79 -30.30 -12.83
C PRO A 301 18.92 -29.61 -13.61
N LEU A 302 18.56 -28.75 -14.56
CA LEU A 302 19.53 -27.92 -15.28
C LEU A 302 20.24 -26.96 -14.33
N TYR A 303 19.49 -26.27 -13.45
CA TYR A 303 20.05 -25.34 -12.49
C TYR A 303 21.06 -26.03 -11.55
N THR A 304 20.75 -27.24 -11.08
CA THR A 304 21.70 -28.08 -10.32
C THR A 304 22.92 -28.48 -11.15
N SER A 305 22.74 -28.86 -12.43
CA SER A 305 23.88 -29.15 -13.32
C SER A 305 24.77 -27.93 -13.55
N LEU A 306 24.19 -26.74 -13.62
CA LEU A 306 24.93 -25.48 -13.78
C LEU A 306 25.72 -25.12 -12.52
N ALA A 307 25.19 -25.44 -11.34
CA ALA A 307 25.94 -25.32 -10.09
C ALA A 307 27.24 -26.11 -10.15
N GLY A 308 27.17 -27.40 -10.51
CA GLY A 308 28.35 -28.25 -10.68
C GLY A 308 29.33 -27.75 -11.75
N LYS A 309 28.83 -27.16 -12.84
CA LYS A 309 29.65 -26.60 -13.93
C LYS A 309 30.36 -25.30 -13.54
N TYR A 310 29.68 -24.39 -12.86
CA TYR A 310 30.18 -23.07 -12.49
C TYR A 310 30.51 -23.01 -11.00
N ARG A 311 31.51 -23.78 -10.56
CA ARG A 311 31.82 -23.97 -9.12
C ARG A 311 32.11 -22.68 -8.34
N ARG A 312 32.59 -21.63 -9.02
CA ARG A 312 32.86 -20.30 -8.40
C ARG A 312 31.63 -19.41 -8.30
N VAL A 313 30.52 -19.78 -8.93
CA VAL A 313 29.23 -19.09 -8.82
C VAL A 313 28.46 -19.70 -7.65
N VAL A 314 27.76 -18.86 -6.90
CA VAL A 314 26.91 -19.28 -5.78
C VAL A 314 25.49 -19.48 -6.30
N PHE A 315 24.96 -20.69 -6.21
CA PHE A 315 23.61 -21.02 -6.66
C PHE A 315 22.70 -21.10 -5.44
N ILE A 316 21.66 -20.25 -5.41
CA ILE A 316 20.73 -20.12 -4.30
C ILE A 316 19.33 -20.45 -4.82
N LYS A 317 18.61 -21.31 -4.12
CA LYS A 317 17.22 -21.65 -4.42
C LYS A 317 16.31 -21.16 -3.29
N VAL A 318 15.22 -20.52 -3.69
CA VAL A 318 14.22 -19.95 -2.80
C VAL A 318 12.84 -20.45 -3.24
N ASP A 319 12.18 -21.21 -2.36
CA ASP A 319 10.80 -21.62 -2.57
C ASP A 319 9.87 -20.50 -2.09
N ILE A 320 9.02 -19.98 -2.99
CA ILE A 320 8.19 -18.81 -2.71
C ILE A 320 7.09 -19.08 -1.68
N ASP A 321 6.67 -20.35 -1.51
CA ASP A 321 5.65 -20.73 -0.54
C ASP A 321 6.28 -20.87 0.86
N LYS A 322 7.56 -21.26 0.93
CA LYS A 322 8.30 -21.43 2.19
C LYS A 322 8.94 -20.13 2.69
N ALA A 323 9.39 -19.27 1.79
CA ALA A 323 10.10 -18.03 2.08
C ALA A 323 9.35 -16.82 1.50
N VAL A 324 8.09 -16.67 1.92
CA VAL A 324 7.14 -15.65 1.41
C VAL A 324 7.67 -14.23 1.59
N ASP A 325 8.38 -13.97 2.68
CA ASP A 325 9.01 -12.68 2.99
C ASP A 325 10.15 -12.35 2.02
N ILE A 326 10.97 -13.33 1.65
CA ILE A 326 12.01 -13.18 0.63
C ILE A 326 11.36 -12.93 -0.73
N ALA A 327 10.37 -13.74 -1.12
CA ALA A 327 9.66 -13.57 -2.39
C ALA A 327 9.02 -12.19 -2.52
N ALA A 328 8.43 -11.68 -1.43
CA ALA A 328 7.85 -10.35 -1.38
C ALA A 328 8.91 -9.22 -1.49
N ARG A 329 10.09 -9.38 -0.88
CA ARG A 329 11.20 -8.40 -0.98
C ARG A 329 11.77 -8.31 -2.39
N TRP A 330 11.84 -9.44 -3.08
CA TRP A 330 12.34 -9.54 -4.46
C TRP A 330 11.24 -9.33 -5.51
N ASN A 331 10.03 -8.92 -5.09
CA ASN A 331 8.87 -8.64 -5.94
C ASN A 331 8.55 -9.76 -6.95
N ILE A 332 8.58 -11.01 -6.47
CA ILE A 332 8.35 -12.18 -7.33
C ILE A 332 6.88 -12.25 -7.73
N SER A 333 6.61 -12.10 -9.04
CA SER A 333 5.27 -12.18 -9.63
C SER A 333 5.06 -13.45 -10.46
N SER A 334 6.14 -14.16 -10.81
CA SER A 334 6.08 -15.40 -11.58
C SER A 334 7.27 -16.31 -11.24
N VAL A 335 7.07 -17.62 -11.37
CA VAL A 335 8.12 -18.63 -11.20
C VAL A 335 8.17 -19.54 -12.43
N PRO A 336 9.37 -20.01 -12.85
CA PRO A 336 10.67 -19.74 -12.24
C PRO A 336 11.18 -18.32 -12.57
N THR A 337 11.85 -17.66 -11.63
CA THR A 337 12.54 -16.39 -11.86
C THR A 337 13.96 -16.45 -11.29
N PHE A 338 14.93 -15.92 -12.04
CA PHE A 338 16.34 -15.92 -11.70
C PHE A 338 16.87 -14.49 -11.58
N PHE A 339 17.61 -14.19 -10.52
CA PHE A 339 18.31 -12.92 -10.33
C PHE A 339 19.80 -13.14 -10.20
N PHE A 340 20.58 -12.31 -10.89
CA PHE A 340 22.03 -12.35 -10.89
C PHE A 340 22.53 -11.21 -10.02
N VAL A 341 23.30 -11.53 -8.99
CA VAL A 341 23.82 -10.57 -8.01
C VAL A 341 25.33 -10.63 -7.99
N LYS A 342 25.97 -9.48 -8.19
CA LYS A 342 27.43 -9.35 -8.12
C LYS A 342 27.78 -8.08 -7.35
N ASN A 343 28.74 -8.18 -6.44
CA ASN A 343 29.16 -7.07 -5.57
C ASN A 343 27.99 -6.40 -4.84
N GLY A 344 27.03 -7.21 -4.36
CA GLY A 344 25.86 -6.75 -3.61
C GLY A 344 24.77 -6.06 -4.45
N LYS A 345 24.89 -6.02 -5.79
CA LYS A 345 23.90 -5.41 -6.68
C LYS A 345 23.34 -6.43 -7.66
N GLU A 346 22.06 -6.29 -7.98
CA GLU A 346 21.46 -6.99 -9.12
C GLU A 346 22.12 -6.49 -10.41
N VAL A 347 22.61 -7.42 -11.23
CA VAL A 347 23.25 -7.15 -12.52
C VAL A 347 22.45 -7.69 -13.70
N ASP A 348 21.55 -8.65 -13.46
CA ASP A 348 20.71 -9.24 -14.50
C ASP A 348 19.56 -10.07 -13.93
N SER A 349 18.59 -10.45 -14.76
CA SER A 349 17.49 -11.35 -14.40
C SER A 349 16.96 -12.18 -15.58
N VAL A 350 16.32 -13.31 -15.29
CA VAL A 350 15.64 -14.17 -16.27
C VAL A 350 14.29 -14.59 -15.70
N VAL A 351 13.22 -14.39 -16.45
CA VAL A 351 11.87 -14.83 -16.07
C VAL A 351 11.45 -15.98 -16.97
N GLY A 352 10.92 -17.04 -16.38
CA GLY A 352 10.48 -18.25 -17.07
C GLY A 352 11.58 -19.31 -17.26
N ALA A 353 11.18 -20.47 -17.76
CA ALA A 353 12.05 -21.63 -17.93
C ALA A 353 12.89 -21.58 -19.22
N ASP A 354 13.61 -20.48 -19.45
CA ASP A 354 14.48 -20.29 -20.61
C ASP A 354 15.93 -20.75 -20.32
N LYS A 355 16.22 -22.01 -20.68
CA LYS A 355 17.55 -22.63 -20.56
C LYS A 355 18.65 -21.82 -21.25
N ASN A 356 18.42 -21.42 -22.50
CA ASN A 356 19.47 -20.84 -23.35
C ASN A 356 19.87 -19.45 -22.85
N THR A 357 18.88 -18.64 -22.44
CA THR A 357 19.15 -17.32 -21.88
C THR A 357 19.81 -17.41 -20.51
N LEU A 358 19.39 -18.37 -19.66
CA LEU A 358 20.02 -18.61 -18.36
C LEU A 358 21.51 -18.95 -18.51
N GLU A 359 21.85 -19.94 -19.34
CA GLU A 359 23.25 -20.34 -19.57
C GLU A 359 24.11 -19.20 -20.13
N ARG A 360 23.57 -18.45 -21.11
CA ARG A 360 24.26 -17.31 -21.71
C ARG A 360 24.60 -16.23 -20.69
N LYS A 361 23.64 -15.86 -19.83
CA LYS A 361 23.84 -14.83 -18.79
C LYS A 361 24.80 -15.30 -17.70
N ILE A 362 24.79 -16.58 -17.34
CA ILE A 362 25.78 -17.14 -16.41
C ILE A 362 27.18 -17.00 -17.00
N ALA A 363 27.38 -17.43 -18.26
CA ALA A 363 28.68 -17.31 -18.92
C ALA A 363 29.15 -15.85 -19.02
N GLN A 364 28.24 -14.90 -19.24
CA GLN A 364 28.53 -13.47 -19.30
C GLN A 364 29.02 -12.91 -17.95
N HIS A 365 28.40 -13.31 -16.83
CA HIS A 365 28.62 -12.67 -15.53
C HIS A 365 29.57 -13.44 -14.59
N ALA A 366 29.79 -14.73 -14.80
CA ALA A 366 30.61 -15.59 -13.95
C ALA A 366 32.11 -15.22 -13.95
N GLY A 367 32.59 -14.49 -14.97
CA GLY A 367 34.02 -14.20 -15.17
C GLY A 367 34.79 -15.39 -15.78
N PRO A 368 36.08 -15.22 -16.10
CA PRO A 368 36.90 -16.32 -16.61
C PRO A 368 36.96 -17.45 -15.57
N SER A 369 36.69 -18.67 -16.04
CA SER A 369 36.64 -19.89 -15.23
C SER A 369 37.98 -20.22 -14.60
#